data_AF-A0A1B1AZ96-F1
#
_entry.id   AF-A0A1B1AZ96-F1
#
_cell.length_a   1.000
_cell.length_b   1.000
_cell.length_c   1.000
_cell.angle_alpha   90.00
_cell.angle_beta   90.00
_cell.angle_gamma   90.00
#
_symmetry.space_group_name_H-M   'P 1'
#
loop_
_entity.id
_entity.type
_entity.pdbx_description
1 polymer ?
#
loop_
_entity_poly.entity_id
_entity_poly.type
_entity_poly.pdbx_seq_one_letter_code
_entity_poly.pdbx_strand_id
1 'polypeptide(L)' 'MLTPSSRAAGELTDSQRLFPGDGALDRTSFADALARAGYAGPVSVELFNPELRALPAGEIARLSHHAATRCWTLPEAPR' A
#
# COMPACT_ATOMS: atom_id res chain seq x y z
N MET A 1 2.53 13.30 18.79
CA MET A 1 2.87 13.10 17.36
C MET A 1 1.57 13.05 16.58
N LEU A 2 1.36 13.96 15.63
CA LEU A 2 0.21 13.89 14.72
C LEU A 2 0.39 12.64 13.84
N THR A 3 -0.58 11.74 13.85
CA THR A 3 -0.63 10.62 12.90
C THR A 3 -0.73 11.18 11.48
N PRO A 4 -0.07 10.58 10.47
CA PRO A 4 -0.12 11.04 9.08
C PRO A 4 -1.55 11.26 8.53
N SER A 5 -2.54 10.59 9.14
CA SER A 5 -3.98 10.73 8.88
C SER A 5 -4.57 12.13 9.09
N SER A 6 -3.83 13.10 9.64
CA SER A 6 -4.33 14.47 9.90
C SER A 6 -3.78 15.55 8.96
N ARG A 7 -2.95 15.20 7.94
CA ARG A 7 -2.39 16.18 6.99
C ARG A 7 -3.21 16.24 5.72
N ALA A 8 -3.32 17.42 5.10
CA ALA A 8 -3.97 17.56 3.80
C ALA A 8 -3.17 16.78 2.73
N ALA A 9 -3.86 16.19 1.75
CA ALA A 9 -3.22 15.35 0.73
C ALA A 9 -2.11 16.08 -0.04
N GLY A 10 -2.22 17.40 -0.25
CA GLY A 10 -1.20 18.23 -0.91
C GLY A 10 0.07 18.49 -0.08
N GLU A 11 0.08 18.09 1.19
CA GLU A 11 1.26 18.21 2.08
C GLU A 11 2.03 16.90 2.21
N LEU A 12 1.51 15.79 1.65
CA LEU A 12 2.12 14.48 1.75
C LEU A 12 3.20 14.30 0.69
N THR A 13 4.36 13.80 1.11
CA THR A 13 5.49 13.46 0.24
C THR A 13 5.68 11.95 0.15
N ASP A 14 6.39 11.47 -0.87
CA ASP A 14 6.67 10.04 -1.04
C ASP A 14 7.44 9.42 0.14
N SER A 15 8.30 10.20 0.81
CA SER A 15 9.00 9.78 2.02
C SER A 15 8.07 9.51 3.21
N GLN A 16 6.79 9.88 3.11
CA GLN A 16 5.77 9.63 4.14
C GLN A 16 4.84 8.47 3.77
N ARG A 17 5.11 7.73 2.68
CA ARG A 17 4.36 6.52 2.34
C ARG A 17 4.42 5.52 3.49
N LEU A 18 3.28 4.90 3.79
CA LEU A 18 3.13 3.86 4.81
C LEU A 18 2.84 2.52 4.15
N PHE A 19 2.86 1.45 4.94
CA PHE A 19 2.37 0.17 4.45
C PHE A 19 0.90 0.27 4.00
N PRO A 20 0.47 -0.55 3.03
CA PRO A 20 -0.93 -0.61 2.63
C PRO A 20 -1.87 -0.79 3.82
N GLY A 21 -2.84 0.12 3.94
CA GLY A 21 -3.86 0.10 5.00
C GLY A 21 -3.53 0.94 6.24
N ASP A 22 -2.29 1.43 6.38
CA ASP A 22 -1.90 2.27 7.53
C ASP A 22 -2.03 3.78 7.23
N GLY A 23 -2.30 4.15 5.97
CA GLY A 23 -2.51 5.52 5.53
C GLY A 23 -3.98 5.92 5.39
N ALA A 24 -4.21 7.09 4.77
CA ALA A 24 -5.54 7.66 4.57
C ALA A 24 -6.18 7.33 3.21
N LEU A 25 -5.56 6.48 2.40
CA LEU A 25 -6.10 6.08 1.10
C LEU A 25 -7.37 5.23 1.28
N ASP A 26 -8.47 5.61 0.62
CA ASP A 26 -9.65 4.76 0.51
C ASP A 26 -9.35 3.57 -0.41
N ARG A 27 -8.87 2.49 0.21
CA ARG A 27 -8.46 1.25 -0.44
C ARG A 27 -9.62 0.53 -1.13
N THR A 28 -10.84 0.64 -0.60
CA THR A 28 -12.01 -0.05 -1.16
C THR A 28 -12.38 0.59 -2.49
N SER A 29 -12.56 1.91 -2.51
CA SER A 29 -12.88 2.65 -3.74
C SER A 29 -11.79 2.47 -4.81
N PHE A 30 -10.52 2.44 -4.40
CA PHE A 30 -9.39 2.19 -5.30
C PHE A 30 -9.42 0.77 -5.89
N ALA A 31 -9.61 -0.26 -5.06
CA ALA A 31 -9.70 -1.65 -5.50
C ALA A 31 -10.89 -1.86 -6.46
N ASP A 32 -12.06 -1.29 -6.13
CA ASP A 32 -13.25 -1.38 -6.96
C ASP A 32 -13.05 -0.70 -8.33
N ALA A 33 -12.30 0.41 -8.38
CA ALA A 33 -11.97 1.06 -9.64
C ALA A 33 -11.09 0.18 -10.54
N LEU A 34 -10.09 -0.51 -9.97
CA LEU A 34 -9.26 -1.46 -10.70
C LEU A 34 -10.08 -2.65 -11.21
N ALA A 35 -10.96 -3.20 -10.38
CA ALA A 35 -11.83 -4.30 -10.76
C ALA A 35 -12.78 -3.90 -11.91
N ARG A 36 -13.40 -2.71 -11.84
CA ARG A 36 -14.27 -2.18 -12.91
C ARG A 36 -13.50 -1.92 -14.21
N ALA A 37 -12.22 -1.59 -14.13
CA ALA A 37 -11.35 -1.44 -15.29
C ALA A 37 -10.91 -2.79 -15.89
N GLY A 38 -11.27 -3.92 -15.28
CA GLY A 38 -10.88 -5.25 -15.72
C GLY A 38 -9.42 -5.61 -15.42
N TYR A 39 -8.78 -4.91 -14.48
CA TYR A 39 -7.40 -5.20 -14.11
C TYR A 39 -7.32 -6.49 -13.27
N ALA A 40 -6.60 -7.49 -13.78
CA ALA A 40 -6.37 -8.78 -13.12
C ALA A 40 -4.86 -9.11 -12.97
N GLY A 41 -4.00 -8.09 -13.07
CA GLY A 41 -2.55 -8.23 -12.97
C GLY A 41 -2.02 -8.21 -11.53
N PRO A 42 -0.70 -8.38 -11.34
CA PRO A 42 -0.07 -8.34 -10.03
C PRO A 42 -0.02 -6.92 -9.46
N VAL A 43 -0.20 -6.79 -8.14
CA VAL A 43 0.02 -5.54 -7.40
C VAL A 43 1.37 -5.56 -6.72
N SER A 44 2.13 -4.48 -6.88
CA SER A 44 3.43 -4.28 -6.23
C SER A 44 3.31 -3.25 -5.11
N VAL A 45 4.04 -3.48 -4.01
CA VAL A 45 4.17 -2.51 -2.91
C VAL A 45 5.45 -1.71 -3.11
N GLU A 46 5.32 -0.39 -3.24
CA GLU A 46 6.45 0.52 -3.45
C GLU A 46 6.52 1.59 -2.34
N LEU A 47 7.61 1.54 -1.56
CA LEU A 47 7.85 2.43 -0.41
C LEU A 47 9.09 3.30 -0.62
N PHE A 48 8.96 4.59 -0.30
CA PHE A 48 10.05 5.58 -0.25
C PHE A 48 10.32 6.11 1.16
N ASN A 49 9.60 5.60 2.16
CA ASN A 49 9.80 6.00 3.54
C ASN A 49 11.16 5.50 4.06
N PRO A 50 12.08 6.39 4.45
CA PRO A 50 13.44 6.03 4.84
C PRO A 50 13.48 5.14 6.08
N GLU A 51 12.55 5.32 7.02
CA GLU A 51 12.46 4.49 8.24
C GLU A 51 12.05 3.06 7.89
N LEU A 52 11.04 2.89 7.04
CA LEU A 52 10.62 1.57 6.57
C LEU A 52 11.71 0.91 5.71
N ARG A 53 12.39 1.69 4.86
CA ARG A 53 13.49 1.21 4.01
C ARG A 53 14.77 0.86 4.77
N ALA A 54 14.88 1.26 6.04
CA ALA A 54 15.98 0.85 6.91
C ALA A 54 15.81 -0.58 7.47
N LEU A 55 14.62 -1.19 7.33
CA LEU A 55 14.38 -2.56 7.74
C LEU A 55 15.18 -3.57 6.90
N PRO A 56 15.55 -4.74 7.46
CA PRO A 56 16.12 -5.83 6.68
C PRO A 56 15.24 -6.22 5.49
N ALA A 57 15.86 -6.52 4.34
CA ALA A 57 15.15 -6.77 3.09
C ALA A 57 14.05 -7.86 3.19
N GLY A 58 14.33 -8.96 3.90
CA GLY A 58 13.34 -10.02 4.12
C GLY A 58 12.18 -9.59 5.01
N GLU A 59 12.44 -8.71 5.97
CA GLU A 59 11.43 -8.21 6.90
C GLU A 59 10.48 -7.22 6.21
N ILE A 60 11.01 -6.22 5.51
CA ILE A 60 10.18 -5.27 4.76
C ILE A 60 9.35 -5.97 3.69
N ALA A 61 9.90 -7.00 3.02
CA ALA A 61 9.16 -7.79 2.04
C ALA A 61 7.98 -8.55 2.69
N ARG A 62 8.23 -9.23 3.82
CA ARG A 62 7.20 -9.97 4.56
C ARG A 62 6.09 -9.04 5.07
N LEU A 63 6.46 -7.90 5.65
CA LEU A 63 5.51 -6.91 6.15
C LEU A 63 4.68 -6.29 5.01
N SER A 64 5.33 -5.97 3.89
CA SER A 64 4.67 -5.45 2.69
C SER A 64 3.64 -6.43 2.14
N HIS A 65 4.02 -7.71 1.97
CA HIS A 65 3.11 -8.76 1.52
C HIS A 65 1.93 -8.94 2.48
N HIS A 66 2.21 -8.97 3.79
CA HIS A 66 1.17 -9.10 4.80
C HIS A 66 0.19 -7.92 4.80
N ALA A 67 0.69 -6.68 4.66
CA ALA A 67 -0.15 -5.49 4.59
C ALA A 67 -1.00 -5.46 3.32
N ALA A 68 -0.40 -5.79 2.16
CA ALA A 68 -1.09 -5.80 0.88
C ALA A 68 -2.23 -6.82 0.81
N THR A 69 -1.99 -8.05 1.27
CA THR A 69 -2.98 -9.15 1.24
C THR A 69 -4.20 -8.91 2.14
N ARG A 70 -4.12 -7.99 3.11
CA ARG A 70 -5.29 -7.55 3.90
C ARG A 70 -6.08 -6.42 3.25
N CYS A 71 -5.50 -5.72 2.28
CA CYS A 71 -6.14 -4.61 1.57
C CYS A 71 -6.75 -5.05 0.24
N TRP A 72 -6.18 -6.08 -0.39
CA TRP A 72 -6.63 -6.61 -1.66
C TRP A 72 -6.77 -8.13 -1.60
N THR A 73 -7.97 -8.62 -1.87
CA THR A 73 -8.21 -9.98 -2.35
C THR A 73 -8.37 -9.91 -3.86
N LEU A 74 -7.26 -9.95 -4.59
CA LEU A 74 -7.33 -10.17 -6.03
C LEU A 74 -7.60 -11.65 -6.28
N PRO A 75 -8.42 -12.01 -7.29
CA PRO A 75 -8.46 -13.38 -7.76
C PRO A 75 -7.03 -13.82 -8.10
N GLU A 76 -6.63 -15.00 -7.64
CA GLU A 76 -5.30 -15.56 -7.92
C GLU A 76 -5.11 -15.52 -9.45
N ALA A 77 -4.03 -14.91 -9.92
CA ALA A 77 -3.72 -14.93 -11.35
C ALA A 77 -3.63 -16.41 -11.77
N PRO A 78 -4.26 -16.82 -12.89
CA PRO A 78 -4.19 -18.19 -13.35
C PRO A 78 -2.72 -18.58 -13.51
N ARG A 79 -2.35 -19.71 -12.92
CA ARG A 79 -0.99 -20.28 -13.02
C ARG A 79 -0.70 -20.78 -14.41
#